data_AF-A0A838SNT3-F1
#
_entry.id   AF-A0A838SNT3-F1
#
_cell.length_a   1.000
_cell.length_b   1.000
_cell.length_c   1.000
_cell.angle_alpha   90.00
_cell.angle_beta   90.00
_cell.angle_gamma   90.00
#
_symmetry.space_group_name_H-M   'P 1'
#
loop_
_entity.id
_entity.type
_entity.pdbx_description
1 polymer ?
#
loop_
_entity_poly.entity_id
_entity_poly.type
_entity_poly.pdbx_seq_one_letter_code
_entity_poly.pdbx_strand_id
1 'polypeptide(L)'
;MASGDSLYPAWVTALSQAQRRAVRELVRVSPVVDDLGRRFTGAGHQLALVGGSVRDALLGGLGNDLDFATDARPAQVLELVRGWADAVWETGVAFGTVGMRKGEFTLEVTTYRSESYDPSSRKPDVVYGDTLAGDLARRDFTVNAMAVRLPGVDFVDHHDGLRDLAAKVLRTPGRPEDSFSDDPLRMLRAARFVAQLGFAVAPEVEAAMANMAARIDIVSRERVRDELARLVCGTYPRRGLRLLVDCGLADHVLPELPRLQLEMDEHHRHKDVYEHSLTVLEQAIALEEGGPDLVLRLAALLHDVGKPKTRSFTPGGGVSFHHHEVVGAALTRSRLAGLRFPKQVVEDVARLVELHLRFHGYG
;
A
#
# COMPACT_ATOMS: atom_id res chain seq x y z
N MET A 1 -2.16 39.81 31.18
CA MET A 1 -2.03 38.35 30.98
C MET A 1 -3.27 37.87 30.25
N ALA A 2 -3.09 36.91 29.33
CA ALA A 2 -4.03 36.35 28.34
C ALA A 2 -4.27 37.26 27.12
N SER A 3 -4.21 36.82 25.87
CA SER A 3 -3.83 35.55 25.25
C SER A 3 -3.77 35.88 23.75
N GLY A 4 -2.59 35.82 23.12
CA GLY A 4 -2.44 36.05 21.69
C GLY A 4 -2.92 34.81 20.95
N ASP A 5 -4.15 34.84 20.45
CA ASP A 5 -4.64 33.85 19.49
C ASP A 5 -3.75 33.88 18.25
N SER A 6 -3.20 32.71 17.91
CA SER A 6 -2.27 32.49 16.81
C SER A 6 -2.93 32.87 15.48
N LEU A 7 -2.37 33.87 14.78
CA LEU A 7 -2.83 34.42 13.49
C LEU A 7 -2.70 33.47 12.28
N TYR A 8 -2.35 32.21 12.50
CA TYR A 8 -2.13 31.24 11.42
C TYR A 8 -3.26 30.21 11.37
N PRO A 9 -3.76 29.85 10.18
CA PRO A 9 -4.71 28.75 10.03
C PRO A 9 -4.24 27.50 10.78
N ALA A 10 -5.17 26.77 11.40
CA ALA A 10 -4.86 25.59 12.22
C ALA A 10 -3.93 24.57 11.50
N TRP A 11 -4.06 24.45 10.17
CA TRP A 11 -3.22 23.58 9.36
C TRP A 11 -1.76 24.06 9.29
N VAL A 12 -1.47 25.36 9.27
CA VAL A 12 -0.08 25.89 9.30
C VAL A 12 0.61 25.54 10.62
N THR A 13 -0.13 25.60 11.73
CA THR A 13 0.39 25.18 13.04
C THR A 13 0.66 23.67 13.05
N ALA A 14 -0.24 22.86 12.50
CA ALA A 14 -0.05 21.41 12.35
C ALA A 14 1.15 21.06 11.45
N LEU A 15 1.34 21.78 10.34
CA LEU A 15 2.51 21.65 9.46
C LEU A 15 3.82 21.90 10.22
N SER A 16 3.88 22.98 11.00
CA SER A 16 5.07 23.29 11.82
C SER A 16 5.36 22.22 12.88
N GLN A 17 4.33 21.51 13.35
CA GLN A 17 4.50 20.39 14.29
C GLN A 17 4.94 19.12 13.56
N ALA A 18 4.38 18.82 12.40
CA ALA A 18 4.77 17.69 11.56
C ALA A 18 6.24 17.82 11.15
N GLN A 19 6.66 18.98 10.64
CA GLN A 19 8.05 19.26 10.31
C GLN A 19 8.98 19.09 11.53
N ARG A 20 8.58 19.59 12.70
CA ARG A 20 9.35 19.36 13.95
C ARG A 20 9.43 17.89 14.35
N ARG A 21 8.39 17.07 14.08
CA ARG A 21 8.44 15.61 14.29
C ARG A 21 9.44 14.96 13.34
N ALA A 22 9.35 15.26 12.05
CA ALA A 22 10.28 14.72 11.07
C ALA A 22 11.73 15.08 11.41
N VAL A 23 12.03 16.33 11.77
CA VAL A 23 13.36 16.74 12.21
C VAL A 23 13.84 15.88 13.40
N ARG A 24 12.99 15.64 14.40
CA ARG A 24 13.36 14.79 15.55
C ARG A 24 13.63 13.34 15.17
N GLU A 25 12.79 12.75 14.31
CA GLU A 25 13.01 11.37 13.85
C GLU A 25 14.27 11.27 12.97
N LEU A 26 14.52 12.26 12.11
CA LEU A 26 15.74 12.36 11.31
C LEU A 26 16.99 12.50 12.20
N VAL A 27 16.91 13.24 13.30
CA VAL A 27 18.00 13.33 14.29
C VAL A 27 18.32 11.97 14.91
N ARG A 28 17.36 11.03 15.04
CA ARG A 28 17.64 9.68 15.56
C ARG A 28 18.48 8.84 14.60
N VAL A 29 18.23 8.97 13.30
CA VAL A 29 18.95 8.26 12.23
C VAL A 29 20.13 9.05 11.66
N SER A 30 20.35 10.28 12.15
CA SER A 30 21.31 11.27 11.67
C SER A 30 22.72 10.72 11.44
N PRO A 31 23.32 9.87 12.30
CA PRO A 31 24.69 9.40 12.05
C PRO A 31 24.85 8.65 10.72
N VAL A 32 23.89 7.79 10.37
CA VAL A 32 23.92 7.00 9.12
C VAL A 32 23.53 7.87 7.93
N VAL A 33 22.45 8.64 8.09
CA VAL A 33 21.87 9.48 7.03
C VAL A 33 22.83 10.62 6.64
N ASP A 34 23.44 11.28 7.63
CA ASP A 34 24.38 12.38 7.38
C ASP A 34 25.70 11.87 6.81
N ASP A 35 26.18 10.69 7.23
CA ASP A 35 27.40 10.12 6.66
C ASP A 35 27.20 9.73 5.20
N LEU A 36 26.06 9.11 4.88
CA LEU A 36 25.69 8.80 3.50
C LEU A 36 25.53 10.08 2.67
N GLY A 37 24.85 11.10 3.22
CA GLY A 37 24.71 12.41 2.58
C GLY A 37 26.05 13.06 2.24
N ARG A 38 26.99 13.09 3.21
CA ARG A 38 28.34 13.62 3.00
C ARG A 38 29.12 12.86 1.93
N ARG A 39 28.98 11.53 1.86
CA ARG A 39 29.63 10.70 0.83
C ARG A 39 29.16 11.07 -0.58
N PHE A 40 27.85 11.18 -0.77
CA PHE A 40 27.27 11.56 -2.06
C PHE A 40 27.66 12.99 -2.45
N THR A 41 27.52 13.95 -1.53
CA THR A 41 27.90 15.35 -1.79
C THR A 41 29.40 15.49 -2.07
N GLY A 42 30.25 14.77 -1.35
CA GLY A 42 31.71 14.77 -1.57
C GLY A 42 32.11 14.25 -2.96
N ALA A 43 31.26 13.44 -3.58
CA ALA A 43 31.44 12.96 -4.95
C ALA A 43 30.67 13.79 -6.01
N GLY A 44 30.06 14.91 -5.62
CA GLY A 44 29.32 15.79 -6.52
C GLY A 44 27.90 15.33 -6.85
N HIS A 45 27.33 14.42 -6.06
CA HIS A 45 25.98 13.88 -6.25
C HIS A 45 25.00 14.38 -5.19
N GLN A 46 23.73 14.50 -5.59
CA GLN A 46 22.63 14.80 -4.68
C GLN A 46 22.11 13.52 -4.04
N LEU A 47 21.71 13.60 -2.77
CA LEU A 47 21.02 12.53 -2.07
C LEU A 47 19.85 13.13 -1.29
N ALA A 48 18.69 12.51 -1.38
CA ALA A 48 17.53 12.92 -0.60
C ALA A 48 16.85 11.69 -0.01
N LEU A 49 16.46 11.76 1.27
CA LEU A 49 15.50 10.83 1.86
C LEU A 49 14.12 11.15 1.26
N VAL A 50 13.35 10.14 0.85
CA VAL A 50 12.13 10.32 0.05
C VAL A 50 11.02 9.36 0.50
N GLY A 51 9.80 9.54 -0.01
CA GLY A 51 8.81 8.48 -0.01
C GLY A 51 8.20 8.17 1.36
N GLY A 52 8.03 6.86 1.60
CA GLY A 52 7.44 6.34 2.84
C GLY A 52 8.22 6.78 4.06
N SER A 53 9.55 6.76 4.00
CA SER A 53 10.41 7.17 5.12
C SER A 53 10.14 8.62 5.57
N VAL A 54 9.97 9.56 4.63
CA VAL A 54 9.66 10.96 4.98
C VAL A 54 8.26 11.08 5.57
N ARG A 55 7.26 10.44 4.95
CA ARG A 55 5.88 10.40 5.46
C ARG A 55 5.82 9.84 6.88
N ASP A 56 6.49 8.72 7.11
CA ASP A 56 6.40 7.97 8.36
C ASP A 56 7.15 8.72 9.47
N ALA A 57 8.29 9.38 9.15
CA ALA A 57 8.94 10.34 10.05
C ALA A 57 8.02 11.51 10.45
N LEU A 58 7.24 12.06 9.50
CA LEU A 58 6.27 13.13 9.78
C LEU A 58 5.10 12.65 10.65
N LEU A 59 4.67 11.39 10.48
CA LEU A 59 3.66 10.74 11.31
C LEU A 59 4.18 10.33 12.69
N GLY A 60 5.50 10.38 12.92
CA GLY A 60 6.15 10.11 14.20
C GLY A 60 6.61 8.67 14.38
N GLY A 61 6.84 7.93 13.29
CA GLY A 61 7.40 6.59 13.31
C GLY A 61 8.33 6.39 12.12
N LEU A 62 9.61 6.72 12.27
CA LEU A 62 10.61 6.35 11.27
C LEU A 62 11.15 4.95 11.56
N GLY A 63 10.91 4.02 10.65
CA GLY A 63 11.45 2.66 10.73
C GLY A 63 12.93 2.60 10.35
N ASN A 64 13.45 1.37 10.31
CA ASN A 64 14.83 1.11 9.90
C ASN A 64 15.01 0.96 8.39
N ASP A 65 13.91 0.91 7.64
CA ASP A 65 13.90 0.86 6.17
C ASP A 65 13.81 2.29 5.61
N LEU A 66 14.92 2.75 5.02
CA LEU A 66 15.10 4.13 4.56
C LEU A 66 15.23 4.20 3.03
N ASP A 67 14.33 4.95 2.41
CA ASP A 67 14.32 5.18 0.96
C ASP A 67 15.03 6.48 0.60
N PHE A 68 16.00 6.40 -0.31
CA PHE A 68 16.72 7.54 -0.84
C PHE A 68 16.58 7.65 -2.36
N ALA A 69 16.66 8.89 -2.85
CA ALA A 69 16.76 9.19 -4.27
C ALA A 69 18.00 10.04 -4.57
N THR A 70 18.65 9.76 -5.70
CA THR A 70 19.91 10.39 -6.10
C THR A 70 19.99 10.61 -7.61
N ASP A 71 20.80 11.55 -8.07
CA ASP A 71 21.20 11.69 -9.47
C ASP A 71 22.30 10.68 -9.87
N ALA A 72 23.01 10.09 -8.90
CA ALA A 72 24.03 9.08 -9.14
C ALA A 72 23.45 7.81 -9.79
N ARG A 73 24.12 7.28 -10.81
CA ARG A 73 23.76 6.01 -11.46
C ARG A 73 24.11 4.83 -10.55
N PRO A 74 23.50 3.63 -10.71
CA PRO A 74 23.72 2.51 -9.79
C PRO A 74 25.20 2.11 -9.62
N ALA A 75 26.00 2.16 -10.69
CA ALA A 75 27.43 1.88 -10.62
C ALA A 75 28.18 2.86 -9.71
N GLN A 76 27.82 4.14 -9.75
CA GLN A 76 28.39 5.18 -8.89
C GLN A 76 27.94 5.00 -7.44
N VAL A 77 26.65 4.67 -7.23
CA VAL A 77 26.14 4.33 -5.89
C VAL A 77 26.93 3.18 -5.26
N LEU A 78 27.17 2.10 -6.02
CA LEU A 78 27.96 0.95 -5.57
C LEU A 78 29.40 1.32 -5.21
N GLU A 79 30.01 2.26 -5.94
CA GLU A 79 31.34 2.79 -5.62
C GLU A 79 31.34 3.59 -4.33
N LEU A 80 30.38 4.50 -4.15
CA LEU A 80 30.29 5.41 -2.99
C LEU A 80 30.07 4.66 -1.66
N VAL A 81 29.35 3.53 -1.71
CA VAL A 81 29.01 2.75 -0.52
C VAL A 81 29.99 1.61 -0.26
N ARG A 82 30.96 1.38 -1.17
CA ARG A 82 31.98 0.34 -1.03
C ARG A 82 32.83 0.56 0.23
N GLY A 83 32.94 -0.48 1.04
CA GLY A 83 33.68 -0.42 2.31
C GLY A 83 32.99 0.39 3.41
N TRP A 84 31.81 0.96 3.14
CA TRP A 84 30.98 1.64 4.13
C TRP A 84 29.77 0.83 4.52
N ALA A 85 29.04 0.29 3.54
CA ALA A 85 27.90 -0.58 3.79
C ALA A 85 28.38 -1.93 4.34
N ASP A 86 27.63 -2.49 5.29
CA ASP A 86 27.94 -3.80 5.89
C ASP A 86 27.49 -4.95 4.98
N ALA A 87 26.49 -4.70 4.13
CA ALA A 87 26.05 -5.59 3.05
C ALA A 87 25.43 -4.77 1.91
N VAL A 88 25.50 -5.28 0.68
CA VAL A 88 24.93 -4.65 -0.52
C VAL A 88 24.17 -5.71 -1.32
N TRP A 89 22.99 -5.33 -1.82
CA TRP A 89 22.13 -6.15 -2.68
C TRP A 89 21.93 -5.48 -4.03
N GLU A 90 22.33 -6.19 -5.09
CA GLU A 90 22.29 -5.67 -6.47
C GLU A 90 21.02 -6.09 -7.23
N THR A 91 20.09 -6.81 -6.59
CA THR A 91 18.87 -7.32 -7.23
C THR A 91 18.02 -6.21 -7.86
N GLY A 92 18.07 -4.99 -7.31
CA GLY A 92 17.36 -3.82 -7.81
C GLY A 92 18.10 -3.01 -8.88
N VAL A 93 19.36 -3.32 -9.18
CA VAL A 93 20.23 -2.47 -10.04
C VAL A 93 19.66 -2.33 -11.45
N ALA A 94 19.05 -3.39 -11.97
CA ALA A 94 18.34 -3.38 -13.25
C ALA A 94 17.18 -2.37 -13.30
N PHE A 95 16.67 -1.95 -12.14
CA PHE A 95 15.60 -0.97 -11.98
C PHE A 95 16.07 0.38 -11.45
N GLY A 96 17.39 0.58 -11.35
CA GLY A 96 17.98 1.81 -10.84
C GLY A 96 18.11 1.89 -9.32
N THR A 97 17.93 0.78 -8.58
CA THR A 97 17.93 0.78 -7.11
C THR A 97 19.05 -0.10 -6.56
N VAL A 98 19.82 0.42 -5.61
CA VAL A 98 20.83 -0.33 -4.86
C VAL A 98 20.35 -0.47 -3.42
N GLY A 99 20.15 -1.71 -2.97
CA GLY A 99 19.85 -1.99 -1.56
C GLY A 99 21.14 -2.16 -0.77
N MET A 100 21.18 -1.73 0.48
CA MET A 100 22.33 -1.94 1.36
C MET A 100 21.94 -1.96 2.84
N ARG A 101 22.79 -2.56 3.68
CA ARG A 101 22.62 -2.57 5.13
C ARG A 101 23.70 -1.75 5.82
N LYS A 102 23.31 -0.96 6.81
CA LYS A 102 24.24 -0.30 7.73
C LYS A 102 23.74 -0.40 9.17
N GLY A 103 24.41 -1.22 9.97
CA GLY A 103 23.96 -1.59 11.31
C GLY A 103 22.59 -2.27 11.24
N GLU A 104 21.62 -1.67 11.91
CA GLU A 104 20.22 -2.11 11.93
C GLU A 104 19.38 -1.50 10.79
N PHE A 105 19.94 -0.59 10.00
CA PHE A 105 19.24 0.09 8.92
C PHE A 105 19.36 -0.64 7.59
N THR A 106 18.24 -0.80 6.90
CA THR A 106 18.17 -1.18 5.50
C THR A 106 17.96 0.10 4.69
N LEU A 107 18.80 0.34 3.70
CA LEU A 107 18.77 1.55 2.89
C LEU A 107 18.54 1.14 1.43
N GLU A 108 17.60 1.79 0.76
CA GLU A 108 17.41 1.66 -0.69
C GLU A 108 17.75 2.99 -1.36
N VAL A 109 18.77 3.01 -2.21
CA VAL A 109 19.15 4.21 -2.97
C VAL A 109 18.72 4.02 -4.41
N THR A 110 17.78 4.85 -4.86
CA THR A 110 17.21 4.79 -6.21
C THR A 110 17.66 5.99 -7.04
N THR A 111 18.21 5.75 -8.23
CA THR A 111 18.52 6.82 -9.18
C THR A 111 17.23 7.47 -9.68
N TYR A 112 17.22 8.80 -9.81
CA TYR A 112 16.10 9.56 -10.39
C TYR A 112 15.67 8.96 -11.73
N ARG A 113 14.37 8.97 -12.00
CA ARG A 113 13.80 8.49 -13.26
C ARG A 113 13.15 9.63 -14.05
N SER A 114 13.07 9.48 -15.37
CA SER A 114 12.48 10.47 -16.31
C SER A 114 11.18 9.97 -16.95
N GLU A 115 10.51 10.86 -17.70
CA GLU A 115 9.09 10.81 -18.11
C GLU A 115 8.70 9.80 -19.21
N SER A 116 9.58 8.89 -19.60
CA SER A 116 9.33 8.02 -20.76
C SER A 116 8.82 6.64 -20.35
N TYR A 117 7.49 6.47 -20.31
CA TYR A 117 6.85 5.15 -20.28
C TYR A 117 6.05 4.89 -21.54
N ASP A 118 6.22 3.69 -22.11
CA ASP A 118 5.26 3.16 -23.09
C ASP A 118 3.99 2.75 -22.34
N PRO A 119 2.82 3.41 -22.60
CA PRO A 119 1.57 3.13 -21.91
C PRO A 119 1.04 1.70 -22.09
N SER A 120 1.62 0.94 -23.03
CA SER A 120 1.32 -0.45 -23.32
C SER A 120 2.28 -1.45 -22.66
N SER A 121 3.41 -0.97 -22.12
CA SER A 121 4.42 -1.87 -21.56
C SER A 121 4.02 -2.41 -20.20
N ARG A 122 4.12 -3.74 -20.05
CA ARG A 122 3.96 -4.45 -18.77
C ARG A 122 5.12 -4.21 -17.79
N LYS A 123 6.21 -3.62 -18.28
CA LYS A 123 7.40 -3.26 -17.50
C LYS A 123 7.80 -1.83 -17.85
N PRO A 124 7.72 -0.87 -16.91
CA PRO A 124 8.23 0.47 -17.15
C PRO A 124 9.73 0.40 -17.51
N ASP A 125 10.12 0.84 -18.71
CA ASP A 125 11.54 0.98 -19.07
C ASP A 125 12.18 2.00 -18.14
N VAL A 126 13.33 1.66 -17.53
CA VAL A 126 14.00 2.58 -16.60
C VAL A 126 14.80 3.58 -17.41
N VAL A 127 14.18 4.72 -17.68
CA VAL A 127 14.88 5.90 -18.15
C VAL A 127 15.28 6.72 -16.94
N TYR A 128 16.57 6.99 -16.81
CA TYR A 128 17.07 7.80 -15.72
C TYR A 128 16.78 9.28 -15.97
N GLY A 129 16.47 10.00 -14.90
CA GLY A 129 16.32 11.44 -14.86
C GLY A 129 17.48 12.10 -14.12
N ASP A 130 17.44 13.43 -14.08
CA ASP A 130 18.53 14.24 -13.54
C ASP A 130 18.05 15.23 -12.46
N THR A 131 16.75 15.23 -12.11
CA THR A 131 16.21 16.14 -11.10
C THR A 131 15.34 15.43 -10.06
N LEU A 132 15.47 15.86 -8.80
CA LEU A 132 14.60 15.42 -7.71
C LEU A 132 13.13 15.76 -7.99
N ALA A 133 12.84 16.94 -8.54
CA ALA A 133 11.47 17.36 -8.85
C ALA A 133 10.79 16.40 -9.85
N GLY A 134 11.52 15.96 -10.89
CA GLY A 134 11.02 14.95 -11.83
C GLY A 134 10.76 13.60 -11.16
N ASP A 135 11.62 13.15 -10.23
CA ASP A 135 11.38 11.91 -9.48
C ASP A 135 10.18 12.01 -8.52
N LEU A 136 9.96 13.16 -7.88
CA LEU A 136 8.82 13.33 -6.98
C LEU A 136 7.48 13.39 -7.75
N ALA A 137 7.46 14.03 -8.92
CA ALA A 137 6.24 14.15 -9.74
C ALA A 137 5.70 12.80 -10.22
N ARG A 138 6.57 11.81 -10.45
CA ARG A 138 6.19 10.46 -10.89
C ARG A 138 5.81 9.51 -9.75
N ARG A 139 5.79 9.98 -8.49
CA ARG A 139 5.38 9.13 -7.37
C ARG A 139 3.86 8.96 -7.34
N ASP A 140 3.43 7.97 -6.58
CA ASP A 140 2.04 7.57 -6.54
C ASP A 140 1.14 8.62 -5.89
N PHE A 141 1.53 9.16 -4.74
CA PHE A 141 0.74 10.14 -3.99
C PHE A 141 1.61 11.28 -3.45
N THR A 142 1.01 12.47 -3.30
CA THR A 142 1.62 13.69 -2.75
C THR A 142 2.29 13.43 -1.40
N VAL A 143 1.63 12.67 -0.53
CA VAL A 143 2.15 12.26 0.78
C VAL A 143 3.41 11.38 0.71
N ASN A 144 3.73 10.81 -0.45
CA ASN A 144 4.97 10.07 -0.71
C ASN A 144 5.91 10.86 -1.65
N ALA A 145 5.48 12.02 -2.16
CA ALA A 145 6.21 12.90 -3.07
C ALA A 145 6.89 14.06 -2.34
N MET A 146 7.36 13.79 -1.12
CA MET A 146 8.16 14.70 -0.30
C MET A 146 9.57 14.16 -0.14
N ALA A 147 10.52 15.06 0.12
CA ALA A 147 11.91 14.71 0.30
C ALA A 147 12.61 15.55 1.38
N VAL A 148 13.74 15.04 1.88
CA VAL A 148 14.71 15.80 2.68
C VAL A 148 16.08 15.64 2.04
N ARG A 149 16.66 16.72 1.54
CA ARG A 149 17.99 16.72 0.92
C ARG A 149 19.08 16.62 1.98
N LEU A 150 20.13 15.89 1.62
CA LEU A 150 21.25 15.53 2.48
C LEU A 150 22.59 16.00 1.87
N PRO A 151 23.59 16.34 2.71
CA PRO A 151 23.54 16.39 4.17
C PRO A 151 22.72 17.57 4.70
N GLY A 152 22.09 17.41 5.87
CA GLY A 152 21.26 18.44 6.51
C GLY A 152 19.76 18.10 6.53
N VAL A 153 18.93 19.13 6.75
CA VAL A 153 17.46 18.98 6.87
C VAL A 153 16.76 20.00 5.96
N ASP A 154 17.14 20.01 4.68
CA ASP A 154 16.47 20.82 3.66
C ASP A 154 15.25 20.07 3.13
N PHE A 155 14.06 20.48 3.56
CA PHE A 155 12.80 19.82 3.26
C PHE A 155 12.20 20.30 1.94
N VAL A 156 11.81 19.36 1.08
CA VAL A 156 11.28 19.61 -0.26
C VAL A 156 9.87 19.01 -0.38
N ASP A 157 8.90 19.86 -0.70
CA ASP A 157 7.51 19.47 -0.99
C ASP A 157 6.95 20.39 -2.10
N HIS A 158 7.00 19.91 -3.34
CA HIS A 158 6.51 20.64 -4.51
C HIS A 158 5.04 20.37 -4.82
N HIS A 159 4.43 19.39 -4.15
CA HIS A 159 3.13 18.83 -4.52
C HIS A 159 2.12 18.87 -3.36
N ASP A 160 2.34 19.76 -2.39
CA ASP A 160 1.48 19.93 -1.20
C ASP A 160 1.29 18.64 -0.37
N GLY A 161 2.28 17.75 -0.38
CA GLY A 161 2.26 16.49 0.35
C GLY A 161 2.09 16.65 1.86
N LEU A 162 2.66 17.70 2.46
CA LEU A 162 2.46 17.98 3.86
C LEU A 162 1.03 18.40 4.19
N ARG A 163 0.39 19.15 3.29
CA ARG A 163 -1.00 19.59 3.44
C ARG A 163 -1.94 18.39 3.36
N ASP A 164 -1.74 17.53 2.36
CA ASP A 164 -2.50 16.29 2.21
C ASP A 164 -2.27 15.32 3.37
N LEU A 165 -1.04 15.25 3.89
CA LEU A 165 -0.72 14.46 5.07
C LEU A 165 -1.48 14.96 6.32
N ALA A 166 -1.51 16.28 6.53
CA ALA A 166 -2.26 16.90 7.62
C ALA A 166 -3.78 16.68 7.47
N ALA A 167 -4.28 16.69 6.24
CA ALA A 167 -5.68 16.42 5.91
C ALA A 167 -6.03 14.92 5.89
N LYS A 168 -5.04 14.02 5.95
CA LYS A 168 -5.19 12.56 5.77
C LYS A 168 -5.85 12.20 4.45
N VAL A 169 -5.41 12.83 3.36
CA VAL A 169 -5.93 12.63 2.00
C VAL A 169 -4.85 12.03 1.11
N LEU A 170 -5.22 11.07 0.27
CA LEU A 170 -4.40 10.53 -0.80
C LEU A 170 -4.76 11.25 -2.10
N ARG A 171 -3.81 12.03 -2.61
CA ARG A 171 -3.88 12.78 -3.87
C ARG A 171 -2.67 12.44 -4.72
N THR A 172 -2.80 12.44 -6.05
CA THR A 172 -1.66 12.26 -6.96
C THR A 172 -0.90 13.57 -7.17
N PRO A 173 0.44 13.57 -7.37
CA PRO A 173 1.21 14.81 -7.62
C PRO A 173 0.78 15.59 -8.87
N GLY A 174 0.32 14.86 -9.89
CA GLY A 174 -0.30 15.39 -11.11
C GLY A 174 -1.69 14.82 -11.30
N ARG A 175 -2.14 14.71 -12.56
CA ARG A 175 -3.44 14.11 -12.87
C ARG A 175 -3.47 12.63 -12.49
N PRO A 176 -4.56 12.13 -11.86
CA PRO A 176 -4.67 10.72 -11.51
C PRO A 176 -4.62 9.79 -12.73
N GLU A 177 -5.20 10.21 -13.87
CA GLU A 177 -5.22 9.38 -15.08
C GLU A 177 -3.82 9.15 -15.64
N ASP A 178 -2.95 10.17 -15.60
CA ASP A 178 -1.57 10.06 -16.07
C ASP A 178 -0.80 9.10 -15.14
N SER A 179 -0.94 9.28 -13.81
CA SER A 179 -0.33 8.41 -12.80
C SER A 179 -0.74 6.94 -12.95
N PHE A 180 -2.03 6.65 -13.19
CA PHE A 180 -2.54 5.30 -13.37
C PHE A 180 -2.26 4.73 -14.76
N SER A 181 -2.05 5.58 -15.77
CA SER A 181 -1.58 5.14 -17.08
C SER A 181 -0.14 4.63 -16.99
N ASP A 182 0.72 5.33 -16.24
CA ASP A 182 2.11 4.95 -16.00
C ASP A 182 2.27 3.64 -15.22
N ASP A 183 1.52 3.49 -14.13
CA ASP A 183 1.50 2.24 -13.35
C ASP A 183 0.11 1.98 -12.76
N PRO A 184 -0.71 1.13 -13.41
CA PRO A 184 -2.05 0.81 -12.92
C PRO A 184 -2.07 0.19 -11.51
N LEU A 185 -0.94 -0.36 -11.03
CA LEU A 185 -0.83 -0.87 -9.66
C LEU A 185 -1.07 0.24 -8.61
N ARG A 186 -0.89 1.52 -8.96
CA ARG A 186 -1.13 2.65 -8.06
C ARG A 186 -2.58 2.75 -7.58
N MET A 187 -3.55 2.27 -8.37
CA MET A 187 -4.94 2.18 -7.91
C MET A 187 -5.09 1.20 -6.74
N LEU A 188 -4.43 0.03 -6.82
CA LEU A 188 -4.41 -0.94 -5.72
C LEU A 188 -3.58 -0.43 -4.52
N ARG A 189 -2.52 0.33 -4.78
CA ARG A 189 -1.77 1.03 -3.71
C ARG A 189 -2.61 2.09 -3.00
N ALA A 190 -3.51 2.79 -3.68
CA ALA A 190 -4.46 3.72 -3.04
C ALA A 190 -5.28 2.97 -1.98
N ALA A 191 -5.90 1.85 -2.36
CA ALA A 191 -6.67 1.01 -1.45
C ALA A 191 -5.82 0.43 -0.32
N ARG A 192 -4.58 0.01 -0.60
CA ARG A 192 -3.64 -0.41 0.45
C ARG A 192 -3.35 0.73 1.42
N PHE A 193 -3.07 1.94 0.96
CA PHE A 193 -2.77 3.06 1.86
C PHE A 193 -3.98 3.51 2.67
N VAL A 194 -5.20 3.42 2.11
CA VAL A 194 -6.43 3.57 2.90
C VAL A 194 -6.47 2.53 4.01
N ALA A 195 -6.15 1.27 3.72
CA ALA A 195 -6.10 0.21 4.72
C ALA A 195 -4.98 0.38 5.75
N GLN A 196 -3.80 0.90 5.38
CA GLN A 196 -2.67 1.02 6.30
C GLN A 196 -2.71 2.30 7.13
N LEU A 197 -3.06 3.43 6.51
CA LEU A 197 -2.96 4.76 7.12
C LEU A 197 -4.31 5.30 7.59
N GLY A 198 -5.42 4.75 7.10
CA GLY A 198 -6.76 5.25 7.40
C GLY A 198 -7.07 6.59 6.72
N PHE A 199 -6.39 6.92 5.62
CA PHE A 199 -6.61 8.14 4.87
C PHE A 199 -7.87 8.02 3.99
N ALA A 200 -8.39 9.15 3.53
CA ALA A 200 -9.40 9.19 2.47
C ALA A 200 -8.70 9.36 1.11
N VAL A 201 -9.36 8.95 0.03
CA VAL A 201 -8.89 9.24 -1.34
C VAL A 201 -9.54 10.54 -1.80
N ALA A 202 -8.80 11.38 -2.52
CA ALA A 202 -9.37 12.59 -3.09
C ALA A 202 -10.43 12.24 -4.17
N PRO A 203 -11.53 13.02 -4.33
CA PRO A 203 -12.62 12.66 -5.23
C PRO A 203 -12.19 12.40 -6.67
N GLU A 204 -11.26 13.19 -7.20
CA GLU A 204 -10.74 13.01 -8.55
C GLU A 204 -9.88 11.74 -8.70
N VAL A 205 -9.21 11.30 -7.64
CA VAL A 205 -8.45 10.04 -7.63
C VAL A 205 -9.41 8.86 -7.62
N GLU A 206 -10.47 8.92 -6.81
CA GLU A 206 -11.51 7.87 -6.75
C GLU A 206 -12.25 7.74 -8.08
N ALA A 207 -12.62 8.86 -8.71
CA ALA A 207 -13.24 8.86 -10.04
C ALA A 207 -12.32 8.24 -11.11
N ALA A 208 -11.03 8.56 -11.09
CA ALA A 208 -10.07 7.96 -12.01
C ALA A 208 -9.86 6.46 -11.75
N MET A 209 -9.86 6.02 -10.49
CA MET A 209 -9.81 4.60 -10.14
C MET A 209 -10.98 3.83 -10.77
N ALA A 210 -12.21 4.36 -10.65
CA ALA A 210 -13.39 3.74 -11.23
C ALA A 210 -13.33 3.69 -12.77
N ASN A 211 -12.96 4.81 -13.41
CA ASN A 211 -12.90 4.90 -14.86
C ASN A 211 -11.79 4.04 -15.49
N MET A 212 -10.73 3.74 -14.73
CA MET A 212 -9.54 3.04 -15.22
C MET A 212 -9.35 1.64 -14.64
N ALA A 213 -10.31 1.13 -13.85
CA ALA A 213 -10.19 -0.13 -13.12
C ALA A 213 -9.66 -1.30 -13.97
N ALA A 214 -10.17 -1.45 -15.19
CA ALA A 214 -9.76 -2.51 -16.13
C ALA A 214 -8.27 -2.48 -16.52
N ARG A 215 -7.58 -1.34 -16.39
CA ARG A 215 -6.13 -1.24 -16.65
C ARG A 215 -5.32 -2.13 -15.71
N ILE A 216 -5.84 -2.52 -14.55
CA ILE A 216 -5.12 -3.40 -13.62
C ILE A 216 -4.83 -4.79 -14.22
N ASP A 217 -5.58 -5.22 -15.23
CA ASP A 217 -5.40 -6.54 -15.84
C ASP A 217 -4.07 -6.70 -16.59
N ILE A 218 -3.39 -5.61 -16.93
CA ILE A 218 -2.05 -5.66 -17.54
C ILE A 218 -0.94 -5.89 -16.50
N VAL A 219 -1.25 -5.70 -15.20
CA VAL A 219 -0.30 -5.84 -14.10
C VAL A 219 -0.12 -7.31 -13.74
N SER A 220 1.12 -7.71 -13.43
CA SER A 220 1.39 -9.11 -13.07
C SER A 220 0.65 -9.52 -11.79
N ARG A 221 0.27 -10.81 -11.74
CA ARG A 221 -0.49 -11.36 -10.62
C ARG A 221 0.28 -11.30 -9.30
N GLU A 222 1.60 -11.43 -9.33
CA GLU A 222 2.48 -11.31 -8.17
C GLU A 222 2.47 -9.89 -7.58
N ARG A 223 2.50 -8.85 -8.43
CA ARG A 223 2.42 -7.46 -7.96
C ARG A 223 1.04 -7.17 -7.34
N VAL A 224 -0.03 -7.67 -7.97
CA VAL A 224 -1.40 -7.58 -7.42
C VAL A 224 -1.50 -8.31 -6.08
N ARG A 225 -0.96 -9.53 -5.98
CA ARG A 225 -0.91 -10.33 -4.75
C ARG A 225 -0.22 -9.57 -3.63
N ASP A 226 0.94 -8.98 -3.89
CA ASP A 226 1.74 -8.30 -2.86
C ASP A 226 0.99 -7.09 -2.29
N GLU A 227 0.33 -6.31 -3.14
CA GLU A 227 -0.50 -5.20 -2.68
C GLU A 227 -1.76 -5.67 -1.94
N LEU A 228 -2.44 -6.72 -2.44
CA LEU A 228 -3.63 -7.26 -1.79
C LEU A 228 -3.31 -7.85 -0.41
N ALA A 229 -2.21 -8.59 -0.28
CA ALA A 229 -1.75 -9.13 0.99
C ALA A 229 -1.47 -8.00 2.00
N ARG A 230 -0.75 -6.94 1.57
CA ARG A 230 -0.49 -5.78 2.41
C ARG A 230 -1.75 -4.99 2.79
N LEU A 231 -2.74 -4.93 1.89
CA LEU A 231 -4.03 -4.30 2.16
C LEU A 231 -4.80 -5.07 3.23
N VAL A 232 -4.91 -6.39 3.09
CA VAL A 232 -5.61 -7.26 4.07
C VAL A 232 -4.91 -7.24 5.44
N CYS A 233 -3.59 -7.16 5.46
CA CYS A 233 -2.81 -7.01 6.69
C CYS A 233 -2.73 -5.56 7.23
N GLY A 234 -3.42 -4.60 6.60
CA GLY A 234 -3.48 -3.22 7.08
C GLY A 234 -4.19 -3.07 8.44
N THR A 235 -4.12 -1.87 9.02
CA THR A 235 -4.82 -1.52 10.28
C THR A 235 -6.33 -1.36 10.07
N TYR A 236 -6.74 -0.90 8.90
CA TYR A 236 -8.12 -0.58 8.50
C TYR A 236 -8.53 -1.33 7.21
N PRO A 237 -8.36 -2.67 7.13
CA PRO A 237 -8.52 -3.40 5.87
C PRO A 237 -9.94 -3.28 5.31
N ARG A 238 -10.97 -3.18 6.16
CA ARG A 238 -12.35 -2.91 5.76
C ARG A 238 -12.49 -1.68 4.85
N ARG A 239 -11.79 -0.58 5.18
CA ARG A 239 -11.85 0.66 4.40
C ARG A 239 -11.21 0.50 3.03
N GLY A 240 -10.06 -0.18 2.96
CA GLY A 240 -9.39 -0.45 1.69
C GLY A 240 -10.17 -1.43 0.80
N LEU A 241 -10.73 -2.49 1.39
CA LEU A 241 -11.57 -3.48 0.68
C LEU A 241 -12.85 -2.84 0.14
N ARG A 242 -13.46 -1.92 0.89
CA ARG A 242 -14.64 -1.17 0.44
C ARG A 242 -14.31 -0.26 -0.73
N LEU A 243 -13.22 0.49 -0.66
CA LEU A 243 -12.76 1.28 -1.80
C LEU A 243 -12.54 0.41 -3.05
N LEU A 244 -11.96 -0.79 -2.93
CA LEU A 244 -11.79 -1.70 -4.06
C LEU A 244 -13.12 -2.10 -4.71
N VAL A 245 -14.15 -2.38 -3.89
CA VAL A 245 -15.48 -2.73 -4.38
C VAL A 245 -16.16 -1.52 -5.00
N ASP A 246 -16.15 -0.38 -4.30
CA ASP A 246 -16.85 0.85 -4.72
C ASP A 246 -16.30 1.39 -6.05
N CYS A 247 -14.98 1.30 -6.29
CA CYS A 247 -14.38 1.69 -7.56
C CYS A 247 -14.38 0.59 -8.64
N GLY A 248 -14.98 -0.59 -8.38
CA GLY A 248 -15.01 -1.71 -9.33
C GLY A 248 -13.68 -2.44 -9.55
N LEU A 249 -12.58 -2.00 -8.90
CA LEU A 249 -11.28 -2.66 -9.02
C LEU A 249 -11.30 -4.09 -8.48
N ALA A 250 -12.16 -4.36 -7.49
CA ALA A 250 -12.36 -5.70 -6.92
C ALA A 250 -12.79 -6.72 -7.97
N ASP A 251 -13.57 -6.34 -8.99
CA ASP A 251 -14.02 -7.26 -10.04
C ASP A 251 -12.87 -7.89 -10.85
N HIS A 252 -11.72 -7.20 -10.89
CA HIS A 252 -10.54 -7.65 -11.61
C HIS A 252 -9.59 -8.48 -10.72
N VAL A 253 -9.40 -8.04 -9.46
CA VAL A 253 -8.37 -8.62 -8.58
C VAL A 253 -8.91 -9.64 -7.56
N LEU A 254 -10.14 -9.46 -7.08
CA LEU A 254 -10.80 -10.29 -6.09
C LEU A 254 -12.34 -10.33 -6.30
N PRO A 255 -12.84 -10.82 -7.45
CA PRO A 255 -14.26 -10.76 -7.81
C PRO A 255 -15.17 -11.58 -6.90
N GLU A 256 -14.64 -12.49 -6.09
CA GLU A 256 -15.40 -13.19 -5.07
C GLU A 256 -15.95 -12.25 -4.00
N LEU A 257 -15.26 -11.14 -3.74
CA LEU A 257 -15.64 -10.17 -2.72
C LEU A 257 -16.92 -9.38 -3.07
N PRO A 258 -17.01 -8.65 -4.21
CA PRO A 258 -18.24 -7.94 -4.56
C PRO A 258 -19.42 -8.89 -4.79
N ARG A 259 -19.17 -10.14 -5.21
CA ARG A 259 -20.23 -11.17 -5.36
C ARG A 259 -20.92 -11.57 -4.04
N LEU A 260 -20.34 -11.21 -2.89
CA LEU A 260 -20.99 -11.39 -1.59
C LEU A 260 -22.13 -10.38 -1.34
N GLN A 261 -22.23 -9.31 -2.14
CA GLN A 261 -23.36 -8.39 -2.14
C GLN A 261 -24.58 -9.10 -2.76
N LEU A 262 -25.21 -9.98 -2.00
CA LEU A 262 -26.43 -10.65 -2.40
C LEU A 262 -27.58 -9.65 -2.32
N GLU A 263 -28.35 -9.52 -3.41
CA GLU A 263 -29.55 -8.67 -3.42
C GLU A 263 -30.45 -8.99 -2.23
N MET A 264 -30.78 -7.96 -1.44
CA MET A 264 -31.78 -8.04 -0.39
C MET A 264 -33.15 -8.27 -1.03
N ASP A 265 -33.86 -9.32 -0.62
CA ASP A 265 -35.24 -9.51 -1.07
C ASP A 265 -36.16 -8.42 -0.47
N GLU A 266 -37.33 -8.20 -1.08
CA GLU A 266 -38.35 -7.24 -0.59
C GLU A 266 -38.77 -7.48 0.87
N HIS A 267 -38.45 -8.65 1.42
CA HIS A 267 -38.80 -9.07 2.78
C HIS A 267 -37.66 -8.86 3.80
N HIS A 268 -36.54 -8.24 3.42
CA HIS A 268 -35.38 -7.95 4.29
C HIS A 268 -34.82 -9.18 5.01
N ARG A 269 -34.92 -10.39 4.42
CA ARG A 269 -34.57 -11.64 5.09
C ARG A 269 -33.10 -12.04 4.92
N HIS A 270 -32.34 -11.31 4.12
CA HIS A 270 -30.95 -11.65 3.82
C HIS A 270 -29.99 -10.76 4.61
N LYS A 271 -29.14 -11.39 5.43
CA LYS A 271 -27.95 -10.74 5.97
C LYS A 271 -27.02 -10.47 4.79
N ASP A 272 -26.61 -9.22 4.62
CA ASP A 272 -25.58 -8.86 3.66
C ASP A 272 -24.31 -9.67 3.96
N VAL A 273 -24.02 -10.65 3.12
CA VAL A 273 -22.89 -11.57 3.31
C VAL A 273 -21.57 -10.80 3.19
N TYR A 274 -21.54 -9.75 2.35
CA TYR A 274 -20.38 -8.89 2.21
C TYR A 274 -20.06 -8.15 3.52
N GLU A 275 -21.04 -7.46 4.10
CA GLU A 275 -20.84 -6.75 5.39
C GLU A 275 -20.57 -7.73 6.54
N HIS A 276 -21.14 -8.94 6.49
CA HIS A 276 -20.82 -10.01 7.44
C HIS A 276 -19.35 -10.43 7.34
N SER A 277 -18.84 -10.73 6.14
CA SER A 277 -17.44 -11.12 5.94
C SER A 277 -16.47 -10.03 6.37
N LEU A 278 -16.79 -8.75 6.12
CA LEU A 278 -16.00 -7.62 6.63
C LEU A 278 -15.99 -7.55 8.15
N THR A 279 -17.14 -7.81 8.79
CA THR A 279 -17.24 -7.83 10.26
C THR A 279 -16.45 -8.99 10.86
N VAL A 280 -16.52 -10.19 10.27
CA VAL A 280 -15.74 -11.36 10.71
C VAL A 280 -14.24 -11.10 10.57
N LEU A 281 -13.81 -10.45 9.49
CA LEU A 281 -12.41 -10.02 9.35
C LEU A 281 -11.98 -9.09 10.50
N GLU A 282 -12.78 -8.07 10.83
CA GLU A 282 -12.45 -7.16 11.95
C GLU A 282 -12.41 -7.88 13.30
N GLN A 283 -13.33 -8.81 13.53
CA GLN A 283 -13.33 -9.64 14.74
C GLN A 283 -12.12 -10.56 14.83
N ALA A 284 -11.71 -11.17 13.72
CA ALA A 284 -10.50 -12.00 13.66
C ALA A 284 -9.26 -11.16 14.00
N ILE A 285 -9.16 -9.94 13.46
CA ILE A 285 -8.06 -9.00 13.74
C ILE A 285 -8.02 -8.62 15.22
N ALA A 286 -9.17 -8.39 15.85
CA ALA A 286 -9.24 -8.04 17.27
C ALA A 286 -8.75 -9.15 18.21
N LEU A 287 -8.63 -10.39 17.71
CA LEU A 287 -8.17 -11.56 18.46
C LEU A 287 -6.70 -11.91 18.14
N GLU A 288 -6.01 -11.15 17.29
CA GLU A 288 -4.60 -11.39 16.98
C GLU A 288 -3.67 -10.89 18.11
N GLU A 289 -2.78 -11.77 18.61
CA GLU A 289 -1.82 -11.42 19.66
C GLU A 289 -0.40 -11.15 19.14
N GLY A 290 -0.08 -11.59 17.91
CA GLY A 290 1.26 -11.57 17.31
C GLY A 290 1.46 -10.60 16.14
N GLY A 291 0.52 -9.70 15.91
CA GLY A 291 0.46 -8.85 14.72
C GLY A 291 -0.34 -9.48 13.57
N PRO A 292 -0.36 -8.85 12.38
CA PRO A 292 -1.22 -9.27 11.27
C PRO A 292 -0.93 -10.70 10.78
N ASP A 293 -1.92 -11.58 10.87
CA ASP A 293 -1.86 -12.94 10.31
C ASP A 293 -2.58 -12.97 8.96
N LEU A 294 -1.80 -13.02 7.89
CA LEU A 294 -2.32 -13.07 6.52
C LEU A 294 -3.23 -14.27 6.27
N VAL A 295 -2.89 -15.44 6.81
CA VAL A 295 -3.66 -16.68 6.58
C VAL A 295 -5.00 -16.58 7.28
N LEU A 296 -5.01 -16.18 8.55
CA LEU A 296 -6.25 -15.99 9.33
C LEU A 296 -7.15 -14.92 8.68
N ARG A 297 -6.59 -13.77 8.32
CA ARG A 297 -7.37 -12.66 7.74
C ARG A 297 -7.94 -13.00 6.37
N LEU A 298 -7.18 -13.68 5.50
CA LEU A 298 -7.70 -14.15 4.21
C LEU A 298 -8.80 -15.20 4.41
N ALA A 299 -8.65 -16.12 5.37
CA ALA A 299 -9.67 -17.11 5.67
C ALA A 299 -10.94 -16.45 6.21
N ALA A 300 -10.81 -15.49 7.14
CA ALA A 300 -11.92 -14.73 7.69
C ALA A 300 -12.66 -13.93 6.60
N LEU A 301 -11.94 -13.29 5.68
CA LEU A 301 -12.52 -12.54 4.57
C LEU A 301 -13.26 -13.46 3.57
N LEU A 302 -12.71 -14.65 3.31
CA LEU A 302 -13.17 -15.52 2.24
C LEU A 302 -14.06 -16.69 2.72
N HIS A 303 -14.37 -16.79 4.02
CA HIS A 303 -15.07 -17.96 4.58
C HIS A 303 -16.42 -18.24 3.90
N ASP A 304 -17.11 -17.19 3.49
CA ASP A 304 -18.47 -17.23 2.97
C ASP A 304 -18.56 -17.12 1.42
N VAL A 305 -17.44 -17.13 0.70
CA VAL A 305 -17.43 -16.91 -0.77
C VAL A 305 -18.17 -17.97 -1.58
N GLY A 306 -18.47 -19.11 -0.96
CA GLY A 306 -19.31 -20.15 -1.55
C GLY A 306 -20.80 -19.81 -1.58
N LYS A 307 -21.30 -18.94 -0.69
CA LYS A 307 -22.74 -18.67 -0.51
C LYS A 307 -23.44 -18.21 -1.79
N PRO A 308 -22.88 -17.31 -2.62
CA PRO A 308 -23.54 -16.90 -3.86
C PRO A 308 -23.81 -18.08 -4.82
N LYS A 309 -22.89 -19.06 -4.89
CA LYS A 309 -23.02 -20.22 -5.79
C LYS A 309 -23.88 -21.35 -5.22
N THR A 310 -24.08 -21.41 -3.91
CA THR A 310 -24.87 -22.46 -3.23
C THR A 310 -26.22 -21.97 -2.75
N ARG A 311 -26.58 -20.72 -3.05
CA ARG A 311 -27.87 -20.13 -2.70
C ARG A 311 -29.01 -20.94 -3.33
N SER A 312 -29.89 -21.44 -2.48
CA SER A 312 -31.13 -22.12 -2.89
C SER A 312 -32.32 -21.56 -2.14
N PHE A 313 -33.46 -21.45 -2.81
CA PHE A 313 -34.73 -21.00 -2.21
C PHE A 313 -35.53 -22.21 -1.74
N THR A 314 -35.97 -22.17 -0.49
CA THR A 314 -36.82 -23.22 0.09
C THR A 314 -38.30 -22.86 -0.04
N PRO A 315 -39.20 -23.86 -0.10
CA PRO A 315 -40.63 -23.62 -0.03
C PRO A 315 -40.99 -22.77 1.21
N GLY A 316 -41.71 -21.67 1.02
CA GLY A 316 -42.02 -20.70 2.09
C GLY A 316 -41.13 -19.44 2.11
N GLY A 317 -40.23 -19.28 1.13
CA GLY A 317 -39.40 -18.07 0.99
C GLY A 317 -38.22 -18.01 1.96
N GLY A 318 -37.71 -19.17 2.37
CA GLY A 318 -36.42 -19.28 3.07
C GLY A 318 -35.26 -19.38 2.07
N VAL A 319 -34.05 -19.11 2.54
CA VAL A 319 -32.83 -19.27 1.76
C VAL A 319 -31.84 -20.15 2.52
N SER A 320 -31.23 -21.09 1.80
CA SER A 320 -30.18 -21.97 2.32
C SER A 320 -28.90 -21.88 1.48
N PHE A 321 -27.79 -22.25 2.11
CA PHE A 321 -26.43 -22.23 1.52
C PHE A 321 -25.71 -23.55 1.82
N HIS A 322 -26.35 -24.67 1.50
CA HIS A 322 -25.78 -25.99 1.80
C HIS A 322 -24.41 -26.17 1.11
N HIS A 323 -23.44 -26.70 1.86
CA HIS A 323 -22.09 -26.98 1.37
C HIS A 323 -21.30 -25.75 0.85
N HIS A 324 -21.66 -24.53 1.28
CA HIS A 324 -20.92 -23.33 0.90
C HIS A 324 -19.48 -23.33 1.43
N GLU A 325 -19.19 -24.05 2.52
CA GLU A 325 -17.85 -24.25 3.05
C GLU A 325 -16.95 -25.03 2.09
N VAL A 326 -17.49 -26.08 1.43
CA VAL A 326 -16.76 -26.90 0.45
C VAL A 326 -16.58 -26.14 -0.86
N VAL A 327 -17.65 -25.51 -1.36
CA VAL A 327 -17.58 -24.68 -2.58
C VAL A 327 -16.68 -23.47 -2.34
N GLY A 328 -16.79 -22.82 -1.18
CA GLY A 328 -15.97 -21.69 -0.76
C GLY A 328 -14.49 -22.05 -0.71
N ALA A 329 -14.14 -23.18 -0.11
CA ALA A 329 -12.75 -23.66 -0.08
C ALA A 329 -12.18 -23.87 -1.50
N ALA A 330 -12.96 -24.44 -2.42
CA ALA A 330 -12.55 -24.63 -3.80
C ALA A 330 -12.36 -23.28 -4.55
N LEU A 331 -13.26 -22.32 -4.35
CA LEU A 331 -13.15 -20.97 -4.93
C LEU A 331 -11.92 -20.23 -4.40
N THR A 332 -11.73 -20.24 -3.07
CA THR A 332 -10.58 -19.64 -2.40
C THR A 332 -9.26 -20.22 -2.90
N ARG A 333 -9.17 -21.54 -3.00
CA ARG A 333 -8.01 -22.24 -3.56
C ARG A 333 -7.70 -21.79 -4.99
N SER A 334 -8.72 -21.75 -5.86
CA SER A 334 -8.57 -21.32 -7.25
C SER A 334 -8.12 -19.86 -7.34
N ARG A 335 -8.73 -18.96 -6.56
CA ARG A 335 -8.41 -17.53 -6.53
C ARG A 335 -6.97 -17.27 -6.08
N LEU A 336 -6.57 -17.80 -4.93
CA LEU A 336 -5.24 -17.55 -4.38
C LEU A 336 -4.13 -18.19 -5.23
N ALA A 337 -4.38 -19.37 -5.81
CA ALA A 337 -3.46 -19.97 -6.78
C ALA A 337 -3.34 -19.11 -8.06
N GLY A 338 -4.45 -18.57 -8.57
CA GLY A 338 -4.47 -17.65 -9.71
C GLY A 338 -3.71 -16.34 -9.45
N LEU A 339 -3.70 -15.87 -8.20
CA LEU A 339 -2.90 -14.74 -7.74
C LEU A 339 -1.46 -15.11 -7.37
N ARG A 340 -1.04 -16.38 -7.57
CA ARG A 340 0.33 -16.85 -7.30
C ARG A 340 0.75 -16.68 -5.83
N PHE A 341 -0.17 -16.86 -4.88
CA PHE A 341 0.20 -17.02 -3.47
C PHE A 341 1.09 -18.26 -3.27
N PRO A 342 1.99 -18.26 -2.26
CA PRO A 342 2.75 -19.45 -1.90
C PRO A 342 1.82 -20.63 -1.63
N LYS A 343 2.19 -21.83 -2.12
CA LYS A 343 1.33 -23.02 -2.05
C LYS A 343 0.81 -23.29 -0.63
N GLN A 344 1.67 -23.16 0.38
CA GLN A 344 1.30 -23.38 1.78
C GLN A 344 0.18 -22.43 2.24
N VAL A 345 0.29 -21.13 1.91
CA VAL A 345 -0.77 -20.14 2.20
C VAL A 345 -2.09 -20.52 1.53
N VAL A 346 -2.05 -20.97 0.28
CA VAL A 346 -3.27 -21.40 -0.44
C VAL A 346 -3.94 -22.59 0.27
N GLU A 347 -3.15 -23.60 0.66
CA GLU A 347 -3.66 -24.77 1.37
C GLU A 347 -4.27 -24.41 2.73
N ASP A 348 -3.55 -23.63 3.53
CA ASP A 348 -3.96 -23.28 4.89
C ASP A 348 -5.23 -22.42 4.88
N VAL A 349 -5.29 -21.40 4.03
CA VAL A 349 -6.48 -20.55 3.89
C VAL A 349 -7.68 -21.37 3.40
N ALA A 350 -7.51 -22.18 2.35
CA ALA A 350 -8.60 -23.01 1.83
C ALA A 350 -9.10 -24.01 2.87
N ARG A 351 -8.19 -24.57 3.68
CA ARG A 351 -8.55 -25.49 4.77
C ARG A 351 -9.33 -24.78 5.87
N LEU A 352 -8.91 -23.59 6.29
CA LEU A 352 -9.66 -22.80 7.28
C LEU A 352 -11.07 -22.46 6.76
N VAL A 353 -11.20 -22.08 5.49
CA VAL A 353 -12.51 -21.84 4.85
C VAL A 353 -13.35 -23.13 4.83
N GLU A 354 -12.79 -24.29 4.53
CA GLU A 354 -13.53 -25.57 4.56
C GLU A 354 -14.04 -25.92 5.96
N LEU A 355 -13.28 -25.55 6.99
CA LEU A 355 -13.54 -25.91 8.38
C LEU A 355 -14.36 -24.87 9.15
N HIS A 356 -14.71 -23.73 8.56
CA HIS A 356 -15.22 -22.57 9.32
C HIS A 356 -16.59 -22.80 10.01
N LEU A 357 -17.37 -23.80 9.56
CA LEU A 357 -18.63 -24.19 10.21
C LEU A 357 -18.45 -25.17 11.37
N ARG A 358 -17.23 -25.70 11.57
CA ARG A 358 -16.97 -26.64 12.66
C ARG A 358 -16.94 -25.89 13.99
N PHE A 359 -17.73 -26.36 14.94
CA PHE A 359 -17.73 -25.85 16.30
C PHE A 359 -16.35 -26.04 16.94
N HIS A 360 -15.87 -24.99 17.60
CA HIS A 360 -14.72 -25.07 18.49
C HIS A 360 -15.14 -25.88 19.73
N GLY A 361 -14.77 -27.17 19.81
CA GLY A 361 -15.15 -28.02 20.95
C GLY A 361 -15.24 -29.54 20.76
N TYR A 362 -14.99 -30.08 19.56
CA TYR A 362 -14.76 -31.53 19.42
C TYR A 362 -13.28 -31.79 19.17
N GLY A 363 -12.57 -32.08 20.28
CA GLY A 363 -11.25 -32.71 20.28
C GLY A 363 -11.36 -34.23 20.20
#